data_AF-A0A7D7Z793-F1
#
_entry.id   AF-A0A7D7Z793-F1
#
_cell.length_a   1.000
_cell.length_b   1.000
_cell.length_c   1.000
_cell.angle_alpha   90.00
_cell.angle_beta   90.00
_cell.angle_gamma   90.00
#
_symmetry.space_group_name_H-M   'P 1'
#
loop_
_entity.id
_entity.type
_entity.pdbx_description
1 polymer ?
#
loop_
_entity_poly.entity_id
_entity_poly.type
_entity_poly.pdbx_seq_one_letter_code
_entity_poly.pdbx_strand_id
1 'polypeptide(L)'
;MAKNVIPKGVIKDIVIVGVGVLVIWLGLQAAFGTQNPFYVVASGSMIPVLEVYDVLVVQGHEPFEDIEIGDIIVFNRPSDHNRVIVHRVVSIIEDSPKTIRTQGDANPGSIPGTDFPITEEEYIGKVAHILPQVGYITQLLKPPVNYVIIAIVIGIMIVKQFTKKKDKKGLEFTNPPDSENPETVEELEDMDKIAKDSEYSKHVEESKDVKDEESKDSEESTEDKKTDEKND
;
A
#
# COMPACT_ATOMS: atom_id res chain seq x y z
N MET A 1 -4.75 14.59 38.39
CA MET A 1 -4.00 14.15 37.19
C MET A 1 -4.42 12.73 36.86
N ALA A 2 -5.22 12.52 35.81
CA ALA A 2 -5.62 11.17 35.41
C ALA A 2 -4.44 10.48 34.72
N LYS A 3 -3.94 9.37 35.29
CA LYS A 3 -3.00 8.50 34.60
C LYS A 3 -3.78 7.76 33.51
N ASN A 4 -3.63 8.17 32.26
CA ASN A 4 -4.14 7.40 31.12
C ASN A 4 -3.30 6.14 30.99
N VAL A 5 -3.70 5.06 31.68
CA VAL A 5 -3.04 3.76 31.59
C VAL A 5 -3.47 3.11 30.27
N ILE A 6 -2.53 2.96 29.35
CA ILE A 6 -2.77 2.30 28.05
C ILE A 6 -3.27 0.87 28.32
N PRO A 7 -4.33 0.38 27.65
CA PRO A 7 -4.84 -0.98 27.88
C PRO A 7 -3.76 -2.02 27.60
N LYS A 8 -3.67 -3.07 28.43
CA LYS A 8 -2.67 -4.16 28.27
C LYS A 8 -2.72 -4.83 26.88
N GLY A 9 -3.90 -4.92 26.27
CA GLY A 9 -4.06 -5.44 24.90
C GLY A 9 -3.38 -4.57 23.85
N VAL A 10 -3.53 -3.25 23.95
CA VAL A 10 -2.87 -2.29 23.06
C VAL A 10 -1.35 -2.33 23.24
N ILE A 11 -0.87 -2.48 24.47
CA ILE A 11 0.57 -2.65 24.75
C ILE A 11 1.10 -3.91 24.06
N LYS A 12 0.40 -5.04 24.17
CA LYS A 12 0.78 -6.29 23.50
C LYS A 12 0.86 -6.13 21.98
N ASP A 13 -0.13 -5.47 21.37
CA ASP A 13 -0.17 -5.27 19.93
C ASP A 13 0.96 -4.35 19.45
N ILE A 14 1.25 -3.27 20.19
CA ILE A 14 2.41 -2.40 19.91
C ILE A 14 3.71 -3.18 19.98
N VAL A 15 3.87 -4.05 20.98
CA VAL A 15 5.07 -4.90 21.11
C VAL A 15 5.19 -5.87 19.93
N ILE A 16 4.10 -6.53 19.53
CA ILE A 16 4.10 -7.45 18.38
C ILE A 16 4.49 -6.73 17.10
N VAL A 17 3.90 -5.57 16.83
CA VAL A 17 4.23 -4.76 15.64
C VAL A 17 5.68 -4.29 15.70
N GLY A 18 6.14 -3.78 16.85
CA GLY A 18 7.52 -3.33 17.02
C GLY A 18 8.55 -4.44 16.79
N VAL A 19 8.30 -5.63 17.35
CA VAL A 19 9.16 -6.81 17.12
C VAL A 19 9.11 -7.25 15.66
N GLY A 20 7.93 -7.27 15.04
CA GLY A 20 7.78 -7.61 13.62
C GLY A 20 8.57 -6.68 12.70
N VAL A 21 8.47 -5.36 12.92
CA VAL A 21 9.24 -4.35 12.18
C VAL A 21 10.75 -4.57 12.38
N LEU A 22 11.18 -4.82 13.62
CA LEU A 22 12.59 -5.06 13.93
C LEU A 22 13.13 -6.33 13.26
N VAL A 23 12.35 -7.42 13.25
CA VAL A 23 12.73 -8.67 12.56
C VAL A 23 12.82 -8.46 11.06
N ILE A 24 11.87 -7.76 10.45
CA ILE A 24 11.93 -7.43 9.01
C ILE A 24 13.15 -6.55 8.71
N TRP A 25 13.39 -5.53 9.53
CA TRP A 25 14.52 -4.62 9.37
C TRP A 25 15.86 -5.38 9.43
N LEU A 26 16.08 -6.17 10.48
CA LEU A 26 17.30 -6.98 10.62
C LEU A 26 17.41 -8.04 9.53
N GLY A 27 16.29 -8.65 9.14
CA GLY A 27 16.23 -9.61 8.04
C GLY A 27 16.66 -9.00 6.70
N LEU A 28 16.20 -7.78 6.40
CA LEU A 28 16.63 -7.03 5.22
C LEU A 28 18.13 -6.71 5.27
N GLN A 29 18.64 -6.21 6.41
CA GLN A 29 20.05 -5.92 6.57
C GLN A 29 20.92 -7.18 6.38
N ALA A 30 20.50 -8.31 6.94
CA ALA A 30 21.19 -9.58 6.78
C ALA A 30 21.08 -10.17 5.37
N ALA A 31 19.98 -9.96 4.67
CA ALA A 31 19.78 -10.47 3.31
C ALA A 31 20.60 -9.70 2.26
N PHE A 32 20.68 -8.38 2.42
CA PHE A 32 21.34 -7.50 1.45
C PHE A 32 22.76 -7.06 1.86
N GLY A 33 23.14 -7.23 3.12
CA GLY A 33 24.48 -6.88 3.60
C GLY A 33 24.71 -5.38 3.76
N THR A 34 23.64 -4.58 3.81
CA THR A 34 23.71 -3.12 3.94
C THR A 34 22.61 -2.59 4.84
N GLN A 35 22.84 -1.45 5.47
CA GLN A 35 21.88 -0.86 6.40
C GLN A 35 20.58 -0.45 5.70
N ASN A 36 20.69 0.04 4.46
CA ASN A 36 19.58 0.52 3.64
C ASN A 36 19.69 -0.10 2.23
N PRO A 37 18.98 -1.19 1.93
CA PRO A 37 19.09 -1.85 0.63
C PRO A 37 18.30 -1.17 -0.49
N PHE A 38 17.45 -0.19 -0.17
CA PHE A 38 16.59 0.47 -1.14
C PHE A 38 16.89 1.96 -1.23
N TYR A 39 17.20 2.44 -2.45
CA TYR A 39 17.45 3.85 -2.74
C TYR A 39 16.53 4.34 -3.86
N VAL A 40 16.19 5.63 -3.84
CA VAL A 40 15.41 6.27 -4.91
C VAL A 40 16.33 7.19 -5.69
N VAL A 41 16.36 7.03 -7.01
CA VAL A 41 17.15 7.89 -7.90
C VAL A 41 16.59 9.31 -7.85
N ALA A 42 17.42 10.25 -7.40
CA ALA A 42 17.01 11.64 -7.16
C ALA A 42 17.40 12.60 -8.30
N SER A 43 18.32 12.22 -9.18
CA SER A 43 18.84 13.07 -10.26
C SER A 43 19.01 12.30 -11.56
N GLY A 44 19.06 13.02 -12.68
CA GLY A 44 19.21 12.44 -14.02
C GLY A 44 20.65 12.13 -14.43
N SER A 45 21.62 12.07 -13.50
CA SER A 45 23.03 11.82 -13.86
C SER A 45 23.28 10.44 -14.45
N MET A 46 22.37 9.49 -14.24
CA MET A 46 22.46 8.10 -14.70
C MET A 46 21.54 7.79 -15.90
N ILE A 47 20.92 8.80 -16.50
CA ILE A 47 20.12 8.63 -17.73
C ILE A 47 21.05 8.22 -18.89
N PRO A 48 20.65 7.28 -19.77
CA PRO A 48 19.33 6.63 -19.85
C PRO A 48 19.19 5.33 -19.04
N VAL A 49 20.20 4.92 -18.29
CA VAL A 49 20.19 3.61 -17.62
C VAL A 49 19.32 3.60 -16.38
N LEU A 50 19.35 4.68 -15.59
CA LEU A 50 18.49 4.88 -14.43
C LEU A 50 17.67 6.16 -14.61
N GLU A 51 16.35 6.04 -14.54
CA GLU A 51 15.45 7.19 -14.58
C GLU A 51 15.26 7.79 -13.18
N VAL A 52 14.91 9.09 -13.15
CA VAL A 52 14.53 9.73 -11.89
C VAL A 52 13.30 9.03 -11.33
N TYR A 53 13.33 8.75 -10.02
CA TYR A 53 12.33 7.96 -9.28
C TYR A 53 12.38 6.44 -9.47
N ASP A 54 13.38 5.90 -10.14
CA ASP A 54 13.61 4.45 -10.05
C ASP A 54 14.03 4.07 -8.63
N VAL A 55 13.58 2.89 -8.18
CA VAL A 55 14.02 2.30 -6.91
C VAL A 55 15.13 1.31 -7.20
N LEU A 56 16.27 1.51 -6.57
CA LEU A 56 17.43 0.64 -6.67
C LEU A 56 17.43 -0.34 -5.51
N VAL A 57 17.71 -1.60 -5.82
CA VAL A 57 18.01 -2.64 -4.84
C VAL A 57 19.52 -2.82 -4.81
N VAL A 58 20.13 -2.57 -3.67
CA VAL A 58 21.58 -2.54 -3.47
C VAL A 58 22.01 -3.76 -2.67
N GLN A 59 23.06 -4.42 -3.16
CA GLN A 59 23.72 -5.53 -2.50
C GLN A 59 25.05 -5.06 -1.89
N GLY A 60 25.09 -5.00 -0.56
CA GLY A 60 26.29 -4.68 0.23
C GLY A 60 27.20 -5.89 0.48
N HIS A 61 26.74 -7.11 0.21
CA HIS A 61 27.60 -8.30 0.28
C HIS A 61 28.66 -8.39 -0.81
N GLU A 62 28.49 -7.64 -1.91
CA GLU A 62 29.49 -7.58 -2.97
C GLU A 62 30.74 -6.86 -2.44
N PRO A 63 31.88 -7.55 -2.27
CA PRO A 63 33.07 -6.96 -1.69
C PRO A 63 33.61 -5.81 -2.55
N PHE A 64 34.18 -4.78 -1.92
CA PHE A 64 34.79 -3.66 -2.65
C PHE A 64 35.90 -4.11 -3.61
N GLU A 65 36.63 -5.16 -3.25
CA GLU A 65 37.70 -5.75 -4.05
C GLU A 65 37.19 -6.40 -5.34
N ASP A 66 35.94 -6.88 -5.37
CA ASP A 66 35.35 -7.58 -6.52
C ASP A 66 34.62 -6.64 -7.49
N ILE A 67 34.58 -5.33 -7.18
CA ILE A 67 33.97 -4.33 -8.06
C ILE A 67 34.77 -4.16 -9.35
N GLU A 68 34.06 -4.20 -10.48
CA GLU A 68 34.60 -4.13 -11.83
C GLU A 68 34.23 -2.84 -12.56
N ILE A 69 34.97 -2.53 -13.63
CA ILE A 69 34.63 -1.42 -14.53
C ILE A 69 33.28 -1.71 -15.20
N GLY A 70 32.38 -0.74 -15.16
CA GLY A 70 31.02 -0.86 -15.69
C GLY A 70 29.96 -1.10 -14.63
N ASP A 71 30.34 -1.50 -13.41
CA ASP A 71 29.40 -1.65 -12.30
C ASP A 71 28.76 -0.33 -11.90
N ILE A 72 27.50 -0.36 -11.49
CA ILE A 72 26.84 0.78 -10.84
C ILE A 72 26.90 0.54 -9.34
N ILE A 73 27.56 1.45 -8.64
CA ILE A 73 27.74 1.37 -7.19
C ILE A 73 27.08 2.52 -6.48
N VAL A 74 26.70 2.27 -5.24
CA VAL A 74 26.16 3.25 -4.30
C VAL A 74 27.23 3.53 -3.26
N PHE A 75 27.50 4.81 -3.02
CA PHE A 75 28.57 5.23 -2.12
C PHE A 75 28.28 6.60 -1.50
N ASN A 76 28.93 6.90 -0.38
CA ASN A 76 28.92 8.22 0.24
C ASN A 76 29.91 9.15 -0.46
N ARG A 77 29.54 10.41 -0.67
CA ARG A 77 30.43 11.39 -1.30
C ARG A 77 31.77 11.50 -0.55
N PRO A 78 32.93 11.30 -1.21
CA PRO A 78 34.24 11.28 -0.53
C PRO A 78 34.59 12.58 0.20
N SER A 79 34.18 13.75 -0.32
CA SER A 79 34.59 15.02 0.30
C SER A 79 33.98 15.30 1.67
N ASP A 80 32.77 14.80 1.96
CA ASP A 80 32.05 15.16 3.19
C ASP A 80 31.03 14.13 3.70
N HIS A 81 30.88 12.98 3.03
CA HIS A 81 30.01 11.86 3.40
C HIS A 81 28.55 12.23 3.69
N ASN A 82 28.09 13.40 3.24
CA ASN A 82 26.74 13.89 3.57
C ASN A 82 25.69 13.60 2.49
N ARG A 83 26.11 12.96 1.39
CA ARG A 83 25.26 12.63 0.25
C ARG A 83 25.61 11.23 -0.24
N VAL A 84 24.57 10.45 -0.50
CA VAL A 84 24.68 9.18 -1.21
C VAL A 84 24.62 9.43 -2.71
N ILE A 85 25.56 8.86 -3.45
CA ILE A 85 25.71 8.99 -4.89
C ILE A 85 25.60 7.60 -5.51
N VAL A 86 25.02 7.55 -6.71
CA VAL A 86 24.92 6.34 -7.52
C VAL A 86 25.51 6.65 -8.88
N HIS A 87 26.67 6.08 -9.19
CA HIS A 87 27.37 6.30 -10.45
C HIS A 87 28.03 5.01 -10.96
N ARG A 88 28.40 5.00 -12.24
CA ARG A 88 29.08 3.87 -12.88
C ARG A 88 30.59 3.93 -12.64
N VAL A 89 31.20 2.79 -12.35
CA VAL A 89 32.66 2.64 -12.29
C VAL A 89 33.24 2.79 -13.68
N VAL A 90 34.13 3.76 -13.86
CA VAL A 90 34.80 4.03 -15.15
C VAL A 90 36.30 3.74 -15.11
N SER A 91 36.89 3.66 -13.91
CA SER A 91 38.30 3.30 -13.74
C SER A 91 38.53 2.75 -12.34
N ILE A 92 39.45 1.81 -12.26
CA ILE A 92 39.95 1.23 -11.00
C ILE A 92 41.46 1.44 -10.98
N ILE A 93 41.97 1.87 -9.82
CA ILE A 93 43.38 2.05 -9.56
C ILE A 93 43.75 1.04 -8.47
N GLU A 94 44.46 -0.02 -8.85
CA GLU A 94 44.87 -1.14 -7.97
C GLU A 94 46.12 -0.82 -7.12
N ASP A 95 46.29 0.45 -6.73
CA ASP A 95 47.29 0.81 -5.73
C ASP A 95 46.88 0.27 -4.34
N SER A 96 47.77 0.31 -3.36
CA SER A 96 47.43 0.03 -1.95
C SER A 96 47.26 1.35 -1.20
N PRO A 97 46.03 1.80 -0.89
CA PRO A 97 44.73 1.11 -1.03
C PRO A 97 44.08 1.24 -2.43
N LYS A 98 43.25 0.25 -2.80
CA LYS A 98 42.46 0.23 -4.05
C LYS A 98 41.57 1.47 -4.06
N THR A 99 41.57 2.21 -5.18
CA THR A 99 40.65 3.34 -5.35
C THR A 99 39.85 3.24 -6.64
N ILE A 100 38.61 3.68 -6.58
CA ILE A 100 37.68 3.64 -7.69
C ILE A 100 37.37 5.07 -8.14
N ARG A 101 37.23 5.24 -9.46
CA ARG A 101 36.65 6.43 -10.07
C ARG A 101 35.33 6.09 -10.72
N THR A 102 34.31 6.85 -10.37
CA THR A 102 32.97 6.72 -10.92
C THR A 102 32.63 7.88 -11.85
N GLN A 103 31.54 7.76 -12.60
CA GLN A 103 30.97 8.82 -13.39
C GLN A 103 29.47 8.54 -13.60
N GLY A 104 28.65 9.58 -13.55
CA GLY A 104 27.26 9.46 -14.00
C GLY A 104 27.21 9.26 -15.51
N ASP A 105 26.36 8.34 -15.99
CA ASP A 105 26.23 8.01 -17.42
C ASP A 105 25.92 9.23 -18.30
N ALA A 106 25.20 10.22 -17.78
CA ALA A 106 24.89 11.49 -18.45
C ALA A 106 25.90 12.61 -18.16
N ASN A 107 26.85 12.40 -17.25
CA ASN A 107 27.81 13.44 -16.88
C ASN A 107 28.94 13.52 -17.92
N PRO A 108 29.48 14.72 -18.23
CA PRO A 108 30.58 14.88 -19.19
C PRO A 108 31.93 14.32 -18.71
N GLY A 109 32.06 14.06 -17.40
CA GLY A 109 33.28 13.55 -16.78
C GLY A 109 33.10 13.36 -15.27
N SER A 110 34.05 12.66 -14.65
CA SER A 110 34.12 12.51 -13.19
C SER A 110 34.52 13.82 -12.50
N ILE A 111 33.91 14.11 -11.36
CA ILE A 111 34.15 15.30 -10.54
C ILE A 111 35.03 14.93 -9.33
N PRO A 112 36.21 15.54 -9.14
CA PRO A 112 37.05 15.32 -7.96
C PRO A 112 36.31 15.59 -6.65
N GLY A 113 36.47 14.71 -5.66
CA GLY A 113 35.80 14.81 -4.36
C GLY A 113 34.32 14.41 -4.35
N THR A 114 33.73 14.21 -5.54
CA THR A 114 32.37 13.69 -5.70
C THR A 114 32.40 12.26 -6.22
N ASP A 115 33.16 12.02 -7.29
CA ASP A 115 33.17 10.74 -8.00
C ASP A 115 34.46 9.93 -7.79
N PHE A 116 35.49 10.56 -7.22
CA PHE A 116 36.77 9.94 -6.90
C PHE A 116 37.62 10.78 -5.93
N PRO A 117 38.59 10.16 -5.22
CA PRO A 117 38.76 8.70 -5.10
C PRO A 117 37.67 8.09 -4.22
N ILE A 118 37.10 6.95 -4.63
CA ILE A 118 36.20 6.14 -3.80
C ILE A 118 37.04 5.02 -3.19
N THR A 119 36.99 4.88 -1.87
CA THR A 119 37.62 3.79 -1.12
C THR A 119 36.55 2.88 -0.51
N GLU A 120 36.97 1.84 0.19
CA GLU A 120 36.06 0.94 0.93
C GLU A 120 35.22 1.70 1.99
N GLU A 121 35.73 2.81 2.54
CA GLU A 121 34.99 3.62 3.53
C GLU A 121 33.75 4.30 2.93
N GLU A 122 33.84 4.76 1.70
CA GLU A 122 32.70 5.38 1.01
C GLU A 122 31.72 4.36 0.44
N TYR A 123 32.19 3.15 0.14
CA TYR A 123 31.42 2.12 -0.55
C TYR A 123 30.28 1.58 0.31
N ILE A 124 29.06 1.53 -0.26
CA ILE A 124 27.87 0.99 0.41
C ILE A 124 27.44 -0.35 -0.21
N GLY A 125 27.53 -0.48 -1.52
CA GLY A 125 27.12 -1.68 -2.23
C GLY A 125 26.97 -1.49 -3.74
N LYS A 126 26.81 -2.61 -4.44
CA LYS A 126 26.56 -2.68 -5.88
C LYS A 126 25.05 -2.71 -6.16
N VAL A 127 24.60 -2.03 -7.21
CA VAL A 127 23.20 -2.08 -7.63
C VAL A 127 22.92 -3.45 -8.27
N ALA A 128 22.00 -4.22 -7.68
CA ALA A 128 21.63 -5.56 -8.13
C ALA A 128 20.37 -5.54 -9.01
N HIS A 129 19.37 -4.75 -8.63
CA HIS A 129 18.11 -4.63 -9.37
C HIS A 129 17.60 -3.19 -9.45
N ILE A 130 16.83 -2.92 -10.49
CA ILE A 130 16.19 -1.63 -10.75
C ILE A 130 14.68 -1.89 -10.85
N LEU A 131 13.91 -1.21 -10.02
CA LEU A 131 12.46 -1.26 -10.01
C LEU A 131 11.95 0.06 -10.59
N PRO A 132 11.64 0.08 -11.90
CA PRO A 132 11.29 1.32 -12.58
C PRO A 132 9.98 1.89 -12.04
N GLN A 133 9.89 3.21 -11.99
CA GLN A 133 8.68 3.96 -11.63
C GLN A 133 8.11 3.74 -10.21
N VAL A 134 8.67 2.85 -9.40
CA VAL A 134 8.15 2.59 -8.03
C VAL A 134 8.36 3.80 -7.12
N GLY A 135 9.42 4.57 -7.31
CA GLY A 135 9.71 5.74 -6.49
C GLY A 135 8.71 6.87 -6.67
N TYR A 136 7.87 6.88 -7.72
CA TYR A 136 6.77 7.84 -7.84
C TYR A 136 5.75 7.71 -6.70
N ILE A 137 5.64 6.55 -6.05
CA ILE A 137 4.82 6.38 -4.84
C ILE A 137 5.27 7.34 -3.74
N THR A 138 6.59 7.57 -3.61
CA THR A 138 7.13 8.52 -2.63
C THR A 138 6.71 9.96 -2.91
N GLN A 139 6.39 10.29 -4.17
CA GLN A 139 5.90 11.61 -4.55
C GLN A 139 4.48 11.86 -3.99
N LEU A 140 3.65 10.83 -3.89
CA LEU A 140 2.31 10.93 -3.28
C LEU A 140 2.37 11.31 -1.79
N LEU A 141 3.47 10.96 -1.13
CA LEU A 141 3.71 11.27 0.29
C LEU A 141 4.23 12.69 0.52
N LYS A 142 4.54 13.45 -0.55
CA LYS A 142 5.00 14.84 -0.45
C LYS A 142 3.82 15.84 -0.44
N PRO A 143 3.95 16.99 0.25
CA PRO A 143 2.96 18.06 0.18
C PRO A 143 2.82 18.64 -1.25
N PRO A 144 1.61 19.09 -1.65
CA PRO A 144 0.35 19.09 -0.89
C PRO A 144 -0.47 17.79 -1.01
N VAL A 145 -0.04 16.85 -1.86
CA VAL A 145 -0.80 15.61 -2.17
C VAL A 145 -1.03 14.77 -0.92
N ASN A 146 -0.04 14.69 -0.04
CA ASN A 146 -0.15 13.95 1.23
C ASN A 146 -1.31 14.42 2.11
N TYR A 147 -1.62 15.72 2.16
CA TYR A 147 -2.72 16.26 2.95
C TYR A 147 -4.07 15.82 2.38
N VAL A 148 -4.19 15.77 1.05
CA VAL A 148 -5.38 15.27 0.38
C VAL A 148 -5.60 13.79 0.71
N ILE A 149 -4.53 12.98 0.66
CA ILE A 149 -4.60 11.55 1.02
C ILE A 149 -5.02 11.39 2.48
N ILE A 150 -4.39 12.12 3.41
CA ILE A 150 -4.74 12.08 4.83
C ILE A 150 -6.21 12.47 5.05
N ALA A 151 -6.68 13.53 4.39
CA ALA A 151 -8.08 13.97 4.48
C ALA A 151 -9.05 12.90 3.97
N ILE A 152 -8.73 12.22 2.87
CA ILE A 152 -9.53 11.10 2.33
C ILE A 152 -9.56 9.94 3.33
N VAL A 153 -8.42 9.54 3.88
CA VAL A 153 -8.34 8.42 4.85
C VAL A 153 -9.14 8.73 6.11
N ILE A 154 -9.01 9.93 6.67
CA ILE A 154 -9.80 10.38 7.83
C ILE A 154 -11.29 10.43 7.48
N GLY A 155 -11.64 10.95 6.30
CA GLY A 155 -13.02 10.99 5.81
C GLY A 155 -13.64 9.60 5.73
N ILE A 156 -12.93 8.62 5.15
CA ILE A 156 -13.37 7.22 5.08
C ILE A 156 -13.52 6.61 6.49
N MET A 157 -12.58 6.88 7.40
CA MET A 157 -12.69 6.40 8.79
C MET A 157 -13.95 6.93 9.48
N ILE A 158 -14.23 8.23 9.33
CA ILE A 158 -15.41 8.88 9.90
C ILE A 158 -16.69 8.28 9.30
N VAL A 159 -16.78 8.16 7.97
CA VAL A 159 -17.95 7.56 7.29
C VAL A 159 -18.19 6.15 7.81
N LYS A 160 -17.17 5.27 7.85
CA LYS A 160 -17.29 3.90 8.36
C LYS A 160 -17.74 3.86 9.83
N GLN A 161 -17.35 4.83 10.66
CA GLN A 161 -17.80 4.93 12.05
C GLN A 161 -19.29 5.28 12.14
N PHE A 162 -19.80 6.15 11.26
CA PHE A 162 -21.22 6.49 11.20
C PHE A 162 -22.06 5.37 10.58
N THR A 163 -21.57 4.64 9.57
CA THR A 163 -22.28 3.48 9.00
C THR A 163 -22.41 2.35 10.02
N LYS A 164 -21.34 2.02 10.76
CA LYS A 164 -21.40 1.03 11.87
C LYS A 164 -22.35 1.40 13.00
N LYS A 165 -22.66 2.69 13.17
CA LYS A 165 -23.60 3.16 14.21
C LYS A 165 -25.07 2.98 13.80
N LYS A 166 -25.37 2.93 12.49
CA LYS A 166 -26.71 2.65 11.98
C LYS A 166 -27.09 1.17 12.10
N ASP A 167 -26.14 0.26 11.91
CA ASP A 167 -26.38 -1.19 12.00
C ASP A 167 -26.70 -1.68 13.43
N LYS A 168 -26.40 -0.88 14.46
CA LYS A 168 -26.68 -1.21 15.88
C LYS A 168 -27.97 -0.59 16.43
N LYS A 169 -28.73 0.20 15.65
CA LYS A 169 -29.90 0.94 16.15
C LYS A 169 -31.26 0.46 15.63
N GLY A 170 -31.31 -0.61 14.85
CA GLY A 170 -32.56 -1.16 14.32
C GLY A 170 -32.82 -2.57 14.83
N LEU A 171 -33.19 -2.74 16.11
CA LEU A 171 -33.94 -3.89 16.65
C LEU A 171 -34.10 -3.78 18.19
N GLU A 172 -34.66 -2.68 18.67
CA GLU A 172 -35.40 -2.68 19.95
C GLU A 172 -36.58 -1.71 19.78
N PHE A 173 -37.71 -2.25 19.30
CA PHE A 173 -39.00 -1.61 19.52
C PHE A 173 -39.46 -2.06 20.92
N THR A 174 -39.19 -1.22 21.90
CA THR A 174 -39.81 -1.26 23.22
C THR A 174 -41.32 -1.01 23.08
N ASN A 175 -42.14 -1.95 23.56
CA ASN A 175 -43.56 -1.71 23.81
C ASN A 175 -43.72 -0.61 24.88
N PRO A 176 -44.70 0.30 24.76
CA PRO A 176 -44.91 1.40 25.71
C PRO A 176 -45.63 0.94 27.01
N PRO A 177 -45.46 1.68 28.13
CA PRO A 177 -45.95 1.28 29.44
C PRO A 177 -47.37 1.80 29.77
N ASP A 178 -48.05 1.00 30.60
CA ASP A 178 -49.08 1.28 31.61
C ASP A 178 -50.44 1.92 31.22
N SER A 179 -51.54 1.21 31.53
CA SER A 179 -52.66 1.77 32.31
C SER A 179 -53.66 0.71 32.82
N GLU A 180 -53.79 0.66 34.15
CA GLU A 180 -55.04 0.45 34.93
C GLU A 180 -55.55 -0.98 35.25
N ASN A 181 -55.37 -1.33 36.53
CA ASN A 181 -56.12 -2.30 37.33
C ASN A 181 -57.57 -1.81 37.54
N PRO A 182 -58.58 -2.70 37.60
CA PRO A 182 -59.16 -2.99 38.92
C PRO A 182 -59.62 -4.46 39.11
N GLU A 183 -59.14 -5.04 40.21
CA GLU A 183 -59.90 -5.74 41.26
C GLU A 183 -60.97 -6.79 40.90
N THR A 184 -60.67 -8.02 41.32
CA THR A 184 -61.55 -9.00 41.98
C THR A 184 -62.90 -9.31 41.33
N VAL A 185 -62.99 -10.47 40.69
CA VAL A 185 -64.07 -11.44 40.97
C VAL A 185 -63.71 -12.82 40.39
N GLU A 186 -63.80 -13.82 41.28
CA GLU A 186 -64.18 -15.21 41.01
C GLU A 186 -63.10 -16.07 40.31
N GLU A 187 -62.26 -16.80 41.05
CA GLU A 187 -62.60 -18.03 41.79
C GLU A 187 -63.22 -19.09 40.85
N LEU A 188 -62.63 -20.29 40.90
CA LEU A 188 -63.07 -21.53 40.26
C LEU A 188 -62.54 -21.76 38.83
N GLU A 189 -61.22 -21.96 38.79
CA GLU A 189 -60.66 -23.11 38.08
C GLU A 189 -61.37 -24.38 38.55
N ASP A 190 -62.52 -24.69 37.96
CA ASP A 190 -63.15 -25.99 38.12
C ASP A 190 -63.96 -26.39 36.88
N MET A 191 -63.63 -27.58 36.41
CA MET A 191 -64.50 -28.52 35.70
C MET A 191 -64.76 -28.31 34.19
N ASP A 192 -64.33 -29.35 33.47
CA ASP A 192 -64.99 -29.92 32.29
C ASP A 192 -64.90 -29.18 30.95
N LYS A 193 -63.71 -29.24 30.34
CA LYS A 193 -63.62 -29.41 28.87
C LYS A 193 -63.79 -30.88 28.50
N ILE A 194 -65.04 -31.33 28.58
CA ILE A 194 -65.54 -32.52 27.88
C ILE A 194 -65.65 -32.20 26.39
N ALA A 195 -64.89 -32.97 25.62
CA ALA A 195 -65.20 -33.55 24.31
C ALA A 195 -65.64 -32.68 23.12
N LYS A 196 -64.91 -32.97 22.02
CA LYS A 196 -65.36 -33.20 20.63
C LYS A 196 -65.57 -31.99 19.72
N ASP A 197 -64.62 -31.90 18.77
CA ASP A 197 -64.77 -32.16 17.33
C ASP A 197 -65.93 -31.53 16.55
N SER A 198 -65.57 -31.26 15.29
CA SER A 198 -66.37 -30.80 14.14
C SER A 198 -66.35 -29.27 14.00
N GLU A 199 -66.13 -28.68 12.83
CA GLU A 199 -66.02 -29.20 11.47
C GLU A 199 -65.65 -28.01 10.57
N TYR A 200 -64.92 -28.27 9.48
CA TYR A 200 -65.05 -27.63 8.14
C TYR A 200 -64.90 -26.09 8.01
N SER A 201 -64.19 -25.51 7.04
CA SER A 201 -63.51 -25.99 5.84
C SER A 201 -62.80 -24.81 5.13
N LYS A 202 -61.74 -25.12 4.36
CA LYS A 202 -61.41 -24.69 2.97
C LYS A 202 -61.57 -23.20 2.55
N HIS A 203 -60.74 -22.56 1.74
CA HIS A 203 -60.02 -22.93 0.50
C HIS A 203 -59.00 -21.77 0.22
N VAL A 204 -57.73 -22.07 -0.13
CA VAL A 204 -57.09 -21.93 -1.48
C VAL A 204 -56.89 -20.47 -1.94
N GLU A 205 -55.65 -19.96 -1.81
CA GLU A 205 -54.56 -19.89 -2.82
C GLU A 205 -54.79 -18.83 -3.90
N GLU A 206 -53.92 -17.82 -3.90
CA GLU A 206 -53.70 -16.91 -5.02
C GLU A 206 -52.29 -17.15 -5.58
N SER A 207 -52.26 -17.32 -6.90
CA SER A 207 -51.22 -17.86 -7.77
C SER A 207 -50.08 -16.91 -8.07
N LYS A 208 -48.92 -17.50 -8.37
CA LYS A 208 -47.67 -16.88 -8.80
C LYS A 208 -47.57 -16.68 -10.32
N ASP A 209 -46.61 -15.82 -10.67
CA ASP A 209 -45.70 -15.82 -11.83
C ASP A 209 -46.18 -15.31 -13.22
N VAL A 210 -45.52 -14.24 -13.68
CA VAL A 210 -45.39 -13.78 -15.07
C VAL A 210 -43.91 -13.37 -15.23
N LYS A 211 -43.05 -14.15 -15.90
CA LYS A 211 -42.75 -14.28 -17.35
C LYS A 211 -41.78 -13.22 -17.91
N ASP A 212 -40.63 -13.72 -18.36
CA ASP A 212 -39.51 -13.09 -19.05
C ASP A 212 -39.86 -12.61 -20.48
N GLU A 213 -39.14 -11.57 -20.95
CA GLU A 213 -39.18 -11.03 -22.32
C GLU A 213 -37.98 -11.48 -23.17
N GLU A 214 -38.23 -11.63 -24.48
CA GLU A 214 -37.33 -12.08 -25.53
C GLU A 214 -36.91 -10.91 -26.47
N SER A 215 -35.60 -10.70 -26.61
CA SER A 215 -34.82 -10.64 -27.88
C SER A 215 -34.94 -9.52 -28.96
N LYS A 216 -33.75 -9.28 -29.58
CA LYS A 216 -33.40 -8.91 -30.99
C LYS A 216 -33.45 -7.44 -31.44
N ASP A 217 -32.64 -6.93 -32.38
CA ASP A 217 -31.36 -7.30 -33.07
C ASP A 217 -31.02 -6.17 -34.11
N SER A 218 -29.83 -6.24 -34.71
CA SER A 218 -29.33 -5.66 -36.00
C SER A 218 -28.99 -4.16 -36.07
N GLU A 219 -27.82 -3.67 -36.52
CA GLU A 219 -26.86 -3.93 -37.65
C GLU A 219 -27.07 -3.11 -38.94
N GLU A 220 -25.94 -2.81 -39.61
CA GLU A 220 -25.66 -2.16 -40.92
C GLU A 220 -25.62 -0.61 -40.99
N SER A 221 -24.70 0.07 -41.71
CA SER A 221 -23.73 -0.30 -42.78
C SER A 221 -22.70 0.83 -43.09
N THR A 222 -21.53 0.40 -43.60
CA THR A 222 -20.52 0.97 -44.56
C THR A 222 -20.43 2.46 -44.96
N GLU A 223 -19.20 3.01 -45.11
CA GLU A 223 -18.57 3.33 -46.43
C GLU A 223 -17.13 3.89 -46.35
N ASP A 224 -16.33 3.51 -47.38
CA ASP A 224 -14.94 3.85 -47.72
C ASP A 224 -14.68 5.32 -48.13
N LYS A 225 -13.47 5.85 -47.93
CA LYS A 225 -12.59 6.30 -49.05
C LYS A 225 -11.18 6.78 -48.67
N LYS A 226 -10.29 6.41 -49.59
CA LYS A 226 -8.86 6.66 -49.79
C LYS A 226 -8.60 8.07 -50.37
N THR A 227 -7.52 8.72 -49.97
CA THR A 227 -6.84 9.76 -50.78
C THR A 227 -5.34 9.81 -50.46
N ASP A 228 -4.55 9.32 -51.41
CA ASP A 228 -3.18 9.78 -51.68
C ASP A 228 -3.28 11.02 -52.58
N GLU A 229 -2.60 12.13 -52.25
CA GLU A 229 -2.09 13.07 -53.25
C GLU A 229 -0.96 13.97 -52.68
N LYS A 230 -0.22 14.57 -53.60
CA LYS A 230 1.20 14.97 -53.58
C LYS A 230 1.33 16.50 -53.68
N ASN A 231 2.56 17.01 -53.51
CA ASN A 231 3.08 18.39 -53.77
C ASN A 231 3.03 19.30 -52.51
N ASP A 232 4.05 20.06 -52.10
CA ASP A 232 5.32 20.55 -52.68
C ASP A 232 6.45 20.51 -51.63
#